data_AF-A0AAN1PMP6-F1
#
_entry.id   AF-A0AAN1PMP6-F1
#
_cell.length_a   1.000
_cell.length_b   1.000
_cell.length_c   1.000
_cell.angle_alpha   90.00
_cell.angle_beta   90.00
_cell.angle_gamma   90.00
#
_symmetry.space_group_name_H-M   'P 1'
#
loop_
_entity.id
_entity.type
_entity.pdbx_description
1 polymer ?
#
loop_
_entity_poly.entity_id
_entity_poly.type
_entity_poly.pdbx_seq_one_letter_code
_entity_poly.pdbx_strand_id
1 'polypeptide(L)'
;MKHKQRELLAYIELESGTVLIDIVKLTRNGRSYYFQGKRWLRNQYGLGCDDCTSESGDKLNISILNRKHAPKWIEGKVLRVSERAKERYEFWLSNGR
;
A
#
# COMPACT_ATOMS: atom_id res chain seq x y z
N MET A 1 -21.70 10.03 12.92
CA MET A 1 -21.31 8.86 12.08
C MET A 1 -19.78 8.72 12.09
N LYS A 2 -19.23 7.66 12.69
CA LYS A 2 -17.78 7.39 12.64
C LYS A 2 -17.40 7.12 11.17
N HIS A 3 -16.70 8.05 10.52
CA HIS A 3 -16.11 7.80 9.21
C HIS A 3 -15.12 6.63 9.39
N LYS A 4 -15.49 5.42 8.94
CA LYS A 4 -14.59 4.26 8.91
C LYS A 4 -13.37 4.67 8.08
N GLN A 5 -12.23 4.89 8.74
CA GLN A 5 -10.96 5.02 8.04
C GLN A 5 -10.80 3.77 7.18
N ARG A 6 -10.58 3.94 5.87
CA ARG A 6 -10.49 2.83 4.94
C ARG A 6 -9.09 2.24 5.04
N GLU A 7 -8.98 1.18 5.83
CA GLU A 7 -7.82 0.30 5.82
C GLU A 7 -7.84 -0.56 4.54
N LEU A 8 -6.71 -0.60 3.84
CA LEU A 8 -6.54 -1.28 2.56
C LEU A 8 -5.26 -2.11 2.62
N LEU A 9 -5.26 -3.29 2.00
CA LEU A 9 -4.02 -4.00 1.72
C LEU A 9 -3.28 -3.29 0.58
N ALA A 10 -1.97 -3.17 0.70
CA ALA A 10 -1.12 -2.55 -0.30
C ALA A 10 0.24 -3.25 -0.40
N TYR A 11 0.82 -3.22 -1.60
CA TYR A 11 2.23 -3.47 -1.84
C TYR A 11 3.02 -2.23 -1.42
N ILE A 12 4.12 -2.45 -0.70
CA ILE A 12 4.97 -1.38 -0.16
C ILE A 12 6.42 -1.76 -0.43
N GLU A 13 7.14 -0.96 -1.20
CA GLU A 13 8.56 -1.19 -1.45
C GLU A 13 9.40 -0.82 -0.22
N LEU A 14 10.22 -1.76 0.25
CA LEU A 14 11.23 -1.52 1.26
C LEU A 14 12.59 -1.31 0.59
N GLU A 15 13.49 -0.57 1.24
CA GLU A 15 14.83 -0.26 0.73
C GLU A 15 15.68 -1.51 0.41
N SER A 16 15.36 -2.66 1.00
CA SER A 16 16.05 -3.94 0.78
C SER A 16 15.68 -4.65 -0.52
N GLY A 17 14.86 -4.04 -1.40
CA GLY A 17 14.31 -4.70 -2.59
C GLY A 17 13.21 -5.73 -2.28
N THR A 18 12.81 -5.85 -1.01
CA THR A 18 11.65 -6.63 -0.57
C THR A 18 10.38 -5.80 -0.72
N VAL A 19 9.30 -6.42 -1.16
CA VAL A 19 7.97 -5.81 -1.18
C VAL A 19 7.15 -6.36 -0.03
N LEU A 20 6.69 -5.48 0.84
CA LEU A 20 5.82 -5.81 1.94
C LEU A 20 4.36 -5.65 1.50
N ILE A 21 3.55 -6.70 1.68
CA ILE A 21 2.09 -6.61 1.66
C ILE A 21 1.67 -6.25 3.08
N ASP A 22 1.10 -5.06 3.25
CA ASP A 22 0.67 -4.57 4.56
C ASP A 22 -0.60 -3.71 4.46
N ILE A 23 -1.13 -3.33 5.63
CA ILE A 23 -2.28 -2.45 5.76
C ILE A 23 -1.83 -0.99 5.79
N VAL A 24 -2.41 -0.21 4.88
CA VAL A 24 -2.35 1.25 4.85
C VAL A 24 -3.72 1.85 5.16
N LYS A 25 -3.74 3.04 5.77
CA LYS A 25 -4.99 3.79 6.00
C LYS A 25 -5.10 4.92 5.00
N LEU A 26 -6.17 4.94 4.21
CA LEU A 26 -6.43 6.02 3.26
C LEU A 26 -6.98 7.26 3.98
N THR A 27 -6.46 8.45 3.66
CA THR A 27 -7.05 9.72 4.12
C THR A 27 -8.45 9.94 3.57
N ARG A 28 -9.25 10.79 4.24
CA ARG A 28 -10.63 11.10 3.81
C ARG A 28 -10.73 11.61 2.37
N ASN A 29 -9.74 12.39 1.91
CA ASN A 29 -9.69 12.91 0.55
C ASN A 29 -9.04 11.94 -0.46
N GLY A 30 -8.56 10.77 -0.03
CA GLY A 30 -7.93 9.77 -0.89
C GLY A 30 -6.54 10.16 -1.41
N ARG A 31 -5.97 11.28 -0.93
CA ARG A 31 -4.72 11.87 -1.45
C ARG A 31 -3.46 11.37 -0.75
N SER A 32 -3.59 10.68 0.39
CA SER A 32 -2.45 10.19 1.16
C SER A 32 -2.79 8.87 1.84
N TYR A 33 -1.73 8.17 2.21
CA TYR A 33 -1.80 6.97 3.04
C TYR A 33 -1.15 7.25 4.40
N TYR A 34 -1.66 6.64 5.46
CA TYR A 34 -0.91 6.47 6.71
C TYR A 34 -0.34 5.06 6.77
N PHE A 35 0.97 4.98 7.01
CA PHE A 35 1.71 3.75 7.13
C PHE A 35 2.85 3.95 8.14
N GLN A 36 3.01 3.01 9.08
CA GLN A 36 3.98 3.06 10.18
C GLN A 36 4.00 4.41 10.94
N GLY A 37 2.81 4.97 11.21
CA GLY A 37 2.67 6.25 11.92
C GLY A 37 3.03 7.50 11.10
N LYS A 38 3.53 7.35 9.87
CA LYS A 38 3.85 8.45 8.96
C LYS A 38 2.76 8.64 7.91
N ARG A 39 2.59 9.89 7.44
CA ARG A 39 1.73 10.25 6.31
C ARG A 39 2.56 10.26 5.03
N TRP A 40 2.06 9.57 4.01
CA TRP A 40 2.68 9.39 2.70
C TRP A 40 1.78 10.02 1.64
N LEU A 41 2.21 11.15 1.08
CA LEU A 41 1.50 11.89 0.04
C LEU A 41 1.65 11.15 -1.29
N ARG A 42 0.53 10.85 -1.94
CA ARG A 42 0.53 10.23 -3.27
C ARG A 42 0.95 11.25 -4.31
N ASN A 43 1.84 10.88 -5.22
CA ASN A 43 2.08 11.68 -6.40
C ASN A 43 0.87 11.57 -7.35
N GLN A 44 0.13 12.67 -7.49
CA GLN A 44 -1.09 12.74 -8.32
C GLN A 44 -0.81 13.19 -9.76
N TYR A 45 0.43 13.57 -10.06
CA TYR A 45 0.78 14.17 -11.35
C TYR A 45 1.23 13.15 -12.41
N GLY A 46 1.36 11.86 -12.06
CA GLY A 46 1.71 10.79 -12.99
C GLY A 46 0.61 9.72 -13.09
N LEU A 47 0.27 9.33 -14.33
CA LEU A 47 -0.52 8.14 -14.60
C LEU A 47 0.23 6.91 -14.04
N GLY A 48 -0.33 6.24 -13.04
CA GLY A 48 0.26 5.00 -12.47
C GLY A 48 1.39 5.23 -11.48
N CYS A 49 1.51 6.42 -10.92
CA CYS A 49 2.52 6.77 -9.92
C CYS A 49 2.14 6.20 -8.54
N ASP A 50 2.74 5.06 -8.20
CA ASP A 50 2.70 4.48 -6.84
C ASP A 50 3.69 5.19 -5.89
N ASP A 51 4.49 6.13 -6.38
CA ASP A 51 5.44 6.88 -5.58
C ASP A 51 4.73 7.79 -4.59
N CYS A 52 5.15 7.66 -3.34
CA CYS A 52 4.65 8.43 -2.23
C CYS A 52 5.81 9.11 -1.50
N THR A 53 5.55 10.31 -0.98
CA THR A 53 6.56 11.11 -0.27
C THR A 53 6.09 11.41 1.15
N SER A 54 6.97 11.25 2.13
CA SER A 54 6.70 11.63 3.53
C SER A 54 6.89 13.13 3.74
N GLU A 55 6.50 13.62 4.92
CA GLU A 55 6.72 15.02 5.31
C GLU A 55 8.20 15.39 5.47
N SER A 56 9.07 14.40 5.75
CA SER A 56 10.54 14.57 5.80
C SER A 56 11.21 14.49 4.43
N GLY A 57 10.46 14.20 3.36
CA GLY A 57 10.98 14.05 2.00
C GLY A 57 11.42 12.61 1.66
N ASP A 58 11.23 11.64 2.56
CA ASP A 58 11.47 10.22 2.26
C ASP A 58 10.55 9.77 1.12
N LYS A 59 11.00 8.82 0.31
CA LYS A 59 10.22 8.27 -0.81
C LYS A 59 10.04 6.77 -0.64
N LEU A 60 8.85 6.27 -0.97
CA LEU A 60 8.60 4.84 -1.14
C LEU A 60 7.44 4.62 -2.11
N ASN A 61 7.35 3.41 -2.67
CA ASN A 61 6.23 3.02 -3.51
C ASN A 61 5.13 2.35 -2.67
N ILE A 62 3.89 2.82 -2.78
CA ILE A 62 2.68 2.17 -2.25
C ILE A 62 1.69 1.98 -3.39
N SER A 63 1.29 0.73 -3.62
CA SER A 63 0.21 0.39 -4.56
C SER A 63 -0.85 -0.45 -3.87
N ILE A 64 -2.12 -0.08 -3.98
CA ILE A 64 -3.21 -0.85 -3.37
C ILE A 64 -3.32 -2.22 -4.03
N LEU A 65 -3.49 -3.27 -3.23
CA LEU A 65 -3.69 -4.62 -3.75
C LEU A 65 -4.92 -4.66 -4.66
N ASN A 66 -4.73 -5.14 -5.89
CA ASN A 66 -5.76 -5.26 -6.90
C ASN A 66 -5.68 -6.65 -7.54
N ARG A 67 -6.84 -7.27 -7.77
CA ARG A 67 -6.95 -8.62 -8.36
C ARG A 67 -6.53 -8.70 -9.81
N LYS A 68 -6.78 -7.62 -10.56
CA LYS A 68 -6.59 -7.58 -12.01
C LYS A 68 -5.24 -6.98 -12.40
N HIS A 69 -4.56 -6.34 -11.45
CA HIS A 69 -3.37 -5.57 -11.74
C HIS A 69 -2.41 -5.60 -10.56
N ALA A 70 -1.18 -6.05 -10.84
CA ALA A 70 -0.03 -5.81 -10.00
C ALA A 70 0.86 -4.76 -10.67
N PRO A 71 1.43 -3.81 -9.91
CA PRO A 71 2.28 -2.79 -10.49
C PRO A 71 3.62 -3.39 -10.94
N LYS A 72 4.18 -2.92 -12.06
CA LYS A 72 5.40 -3.51 -12.65
C LYS A 72 6.60 -3.55 -11.71
N TRP A 73 6.71 -2.60 -10.78
CA TRP A 73 7.85 -2.51 -9.86
C TRP A 73 7.90 -3.66 -8.84
N ILE A 74 6.88 -4.51 -8.71
CA ILE A 74 6.96 -5.71 -7.85
C ILE A 74 7.50 -6.93 -8.57
N GLU A 75 7.62 -6.91 -9.90
CA GLU A 75 8.05 -8.05 -10.69
C GLU A 75 9.48 -8.47 -10.31
N GLY A 76 9.69 -9.78 -10.10
CA GLY A 76 10.98 -10.34 -9.69
C GLY A 76 11.40 -10.04 -8.24
N LYS A 77 10.60 -9.28 -7.46
CA LYS A 77 10.91 -8.99 -6.06
C LYS A 77 10.32 -10.02 -5.11
N VAL A 78 10.96 -10.16 -3.95
CA VAL A 78 10.46 -11.03 -2.87
C VAL A 78 9.27 -10.35 -2.20
N LEU A 79 8.09 -11.00 -2.25
CA LEU A 79 6.90 -10.56 -1.54
C LEU A 79 6.88 -11.14 -0.12
N ARG A 80 6.60 -10.30 0.88
CA ARG A 80 6.36 -10.72 2.27
C ARG A 80 5.08 -10.11 2.78
N VAL A 81 4.27 -10.88 3.49
CA VAL A 81 3.05 -10.37 4.16
C VAL A 81 3.41 -10.01 5.60
N SER A 82 3.06 -8.80 6.04
CA SER A 82 3.27 -8.40 7.43
C SER A 82 2.39 -9.25 8.37
N GLU A 83 2.85 -9.51 9.59
CA GLU A 83 2.07 -10.26 10.60
C GLU A 83 0.66 -9.68 10.79
N ARG A 84 0.55 -8.36 10.90
CA ARG A 84 -0.73 -7.66 11.08
C ARG A 84 -1.65 -7.71 9.86
N ALA A 85 -1.12 -8.02 8.68
CA ALA A 85 -1.88 -8.11 7.44
C ALA A 85 -2.27 -9.55 7.08
N LYS A 86 -1.71 -10.58 7.73
CA LYS A 86 -1.92 -12.00 7.40
C LYS A 86 -3.39 -12.37 7.30
N GLU A 87 -4.15 -12.17 8.37
CA GLU A 87 -5.59 -12.52 8.41
C GLU A 87 -6.37 -11.83 7.29
N ARG A 88 -6.11 -10.53 7.09
CA ARG A 88 -6.80 -9.76 6.05
C ARG A 88 -6.39 -10.19 4.65
N TYR A 89 -5.14 -10.58 4.46
CA TYR A 89 -4.62 -11.08 3.19
C TYR A 89 -5.15 -12.48 2.88
N GLU A 90 -5.24 -13.37 3.86
CA GLU A 90 -5.88 -14.68 3.71
C GLU A 90 -7.37 -14.55 3.36
N PHE A 91 -8.09 -13.67 4.08
CA PHE A 91 -9.47 -13.33 3.75
C PHE A 91 -9.58 -12.74 2.34
N TRP A 92 -8.63 -11.89 1.96
CA TRP A 92 -8.57 -11.39 0.59
C TRP A 92 -8.43 -12.59 -0.35
N LEU A 93 -7.40 -13.44 -0.25
CA LEU A 93 -7.23 -14.60 -1.12
C LEU A 93 -8.50 -15.48 -1.26
N SER A 94 -9.21 -15.76 -0.16
CA SER A 94 -10.39 -16.64 -0.14
C SER A 94 -11.64 -16.04 -0.79
N ASN A 95 -11.87 -14.72 -0.69
CA ASN A 95 -13.05 -14.04 -1.26
C ASN A 95 -12.88 -13.61 -2.72
N GLY A 96 -11.89 -14.16 -3.41
CA GLY A 96 -11.60 -13.85 -4.81
C GLY A 96 -12.18 -14.84 -5.83
N ARG A 97 -13.02 -15.77 -5.38
CA ARG A 97 -13.73 -16.73 -6.25
C ARG A 97 -15.01 -16.12 -6.81
#